data_AF-A0A353RTA5-F1
#
_entry.id   AF-A0A353RTA5-F1
#
_cell.length_a   1.000
_cell.length_b   1.000
_cell.length_c   1.000
_cell.angle_alpha   90.00
_cell.angle_beta   90.00
_cell.angle_gamma   90.00
#
_symmetry.space_group_name_H-M   'P 1'
#
loop_
_entity.id
_entity.type
_entity.pdbx_description
1 polymer ?
#
loop_
_entity_poly.entity_id
_entity_poly.type
_entity_poly.pdbx_seq_one_letter_code
_entity_poly.pdbx_strand_id
1 'polypeptide(L)' 'MFNFGMGELIVILIIVLLLFGASKLPEIARALGKSINEFKKATKEVQSEIDDISKDEK' A
#
# COMPACT_ATOMS: atom_id res chain seq x y z
N MET A 1 6.40 24.27 -16.99
CA MET A 1 5.89 22.89 -17.08
C MET A 1 7.01 21.95 -16.66
N PHE A 2 6.90 21.32 -15.49
CA PHE A 2 7.88 20.33 -15.02
C PHE A 2 7.71 19.06 -15.86
N ASN A 3 8.58 18.89 -16.85
CA ASN A 3 8.72 17.62 -17.55
C ASN A 3 9.57 16.72 -16.66
N PHE A 4 8.96 16.11 -15.64
CA PHE A 4 9.61 15.10 -14.79
C PHE A 4 9.97 13.89 -15.66
N GLY A 5 11.19 13.95 -16.21
CA GLY A 5 11.72 12.88 -17.05
C GLY A 5 12.17 11.70 -16.20
N MET A 6 12.33 10.55 -16.85
CA MET A 6 12.87 9.34 -16.22
C MET A 6 14.19 9.61 -15.47
N GLY A 7 15.02 10.53 -15.99
CA GLY A 7 16.29 10.92 -15.36
C GLY A 7 16.14 11.60 -14.00
N GLU A 8 15.22 12.55 -13.84
CA GLU A 8 14.99 13.25 -12.57
C GLU A 8 14.43 12.31 -11.50
N LEU A 9 13.55 11.39 -11.91
CA LEU A 9 12.99 10.36 -11.04
C LEU A 9 14.09 9.44 -10.50
N ILE A 10 15.05 9.04 -11.33
CA ILE A 10 16.22 8.25 -10.91
C ILE A 10 17.10 9.02 -9.92
N VAL A 11 17.35 10.30 -10.15
CA VAL A 11 18.15 11.13 -9.22
C VAL A 11 17.48 11.23 -7.85
N ILE A 12 16.17 11.48 -7.83
CA ILE A 12 15.39 11.49 -6.57
C ILE A 12 15.47 10.14 -5.88
N LEU A 13 15.30 9.04 -6.63
CA LEU A 13 15.40 7.69 -6.10
C LEU A 13 16.78 7.47 -5.46
N ILE A 14 17.86 7.86 -6.11
CA ILE A 14 19.23 7.74 -5.57
C ILE A 14 19.38 8.53 -4.27
N ILE A 15 18.88 9.77 -4.21
CA ILE A 15 18.93 10.58 -2.98
C ILE A 15 18.16 9.90 -1.85
N VAL A 16 16.95 9.41 -2.11
CA VAL A 16 16.14 8.67 -1.14
C VAL A 16 16.87 7.41 -0.67
N LEU A 17 17.50 6.66 -1.58
CA LEU A 17 18.27 5.46 -1.26
C LEU A 17 19.53 5.79 -0.44
N LEU A 18 20.16 6.94 -0.63
CA LEU A 18 21.31 7.37 0.19
C LEU A 18 20.88 7.79 1.59
N LEU A 19 19.75 8.47 1.73
CA LEU A 19 19.24 8.92 3.03
C LEU A 19 18.68 7.77 3.88
N PHE A 20 17.87 6.90 3.27
CA PHE A 20 17.15 5.85 3.97
C PHE A 20 17.81 4.46 3.84
N GLY A 21 18.69 4.29 2.86
CA GLY A 21 19.28 2.99 2.52
C GLY A 21 18.40 2.16 1.57
N ALA A 22 19.04 1.41 0.67
CA ALA A 22 18.33 0.56 -0.29
C ALA A 22 17.52 -0.57 0.34
N SER A 23 17.88 -0.99 1.55
CA SER A 23 17.17 -2.04 2.30
C SER A 23 15.87 -1.55 2.95
N LYS A 24 15.72 -0.25 3.22
CA LYS A 24 14.54 0.26 3.95
C LYS A 24 13.33 0.46 3.06
N LEU A 25 13.52 0.80 1.79
CA LEU A 25 12.43 0.89 0.82
C LEU A 25 11.61 -0.42 0.71
N PRO A 26 12.22 -1.60 0.49
CA PRO A 26 11.49 -2.86 0.42
C PRO A 26 10.96 -3.32 1.78
N GLU A 27 11.61 -2.97 2.89
CA GLU A 27 11.13 -3.26 4.25
C GLU A 27 9.80 -2.53 4.52
N ILE A 28 9.74 -1.23 4.23
CA ILE A 28 8.54 -0.40 4.35
C ILE A 28 7.44 -0.91 3.41
N ALA A 29 7.78 -1.20 2.14
CA ALA A 29 6.80 -1.74 1.19
C ALA A 29 6.20 -3.07 1.65
N ARG A 30 7.01 -3.97 2.22
CA ARG A 30 6.53 -5.24 2.80
C ARG A 30 5.64 -5.02 4.02
N ALA A 31 6.00 -4.11 4.91
CA ALA A 31 5.21 -3.78 6.09
C ALA A 31 3.86 -3.17 5.70
N LEU A 32 3.87 -2.13 4.85
CA LEU A 32 2.66 -1.50 4.33
C LEU A 32 1.79 -2.49 3.55
N GLY A 33 2.40 -3.33 2.72
CA GLY A 33 1.69 -4.35 1.95
C GLY A 33 0.96 -5.36 2.83
N LYS A 34 1.60 -5.81 3.92
CA LYS A 34 0.95 -6.66 4.92
C LYS A 34 -0.23 -5.94 5.59
N SER A 35 -0.02 -4.70 6.04
CA SER A 35 -1.07 -3.90 6.68
C SER A 35 -2.28 -3.69 5.75
N ILE A 36 -2.05 -3.36 4.48
CA ILE A 36 -3.10 -3.18 3.49
C ILE A 36 -3.85 -4.50 3.24
N ASN A 37 -3.13 -5.63 3.18
CA ASN A 37 -3.75 -6.94 2.97
C ASN A 37 -4.64 -7.35 4.14
N GLU A 38 -4.16 -7.20 5.37
CA GLU A 38 -4.97 -7.48 6.58
C GLU A 38 -6.17 -6.53 6.68
N PHE A 39 -5.98 -5.24 6.40
CA PHE A 39 -7.08 -4.27 6.36
C PHE A 39 -8.14 -4.66 5.34
N LYS A 40 -7.73 -5.03 4.12
CA LYS A 40 -8.66 -5.48 3.07
C LYS A 40 -9.41 -6.75 3.48
N LYS A 41 -8.75 -7.68 4.18
CA LYS A 41 -9.35 -8.92 4.66
C LYS A 41 -10.44 -8.63 5.71
N ALA A 42 -10.11 -7.82 6.71
CA ALA A 42 -11.05 -7.42 7.76
C ALA A 42 -12.27 -6.69 7.18
N THR A 43 -12.06 -5.74 6.27
CA THR A 43 -13.17 -5.02 5.60
C THR A 43 -14.06 -5.98 4.80
N LYS A 44 -13.48 -7.00 4.15
CA LYS A 44 -14.26 -7.99 3.40
C LYS A 44 -15.11 -8.88 4.31
N GLU A 45 -14.54 -9.32 5.43
CA GLU A 45 -15.23 -10.13 6.43
C GLU A 45 -16.42 -9.39 7.03
N VAL A 46 -16.22 -8.13 7.44
CA VAL A 46 -17.29 -7.24 7.92
C VAL A 46 -18.38 -7.05 6.86
N GLN A 47 -18.02 -6.83 5.60
CA GLN A 47 -19.01 -6.69 4.52
C GLN A 47 -19.83 -7.97 4.34
N SER A 48 -19.20 -9.14 4.39
CA SER A 48 -19.90 -10.43 4.28
C SER A 48 -20.85 -10.66 5.46
N GLU A 49 -20.45 -10.33 6.68
CA GLU A 49 -21.35 -10.41 7.85
C GLU A 49 -22.57 -9.50 7.72
N ILE A 50 -22.38 -8.26 7.24
CA ILE A 50 -23.49 -7.31 7.00
C ILE A 50 -24.42 -7.83 5.90
N ASP A 51 -23.88 -8.39 4.82
CA ASP A 51 -24.65 -8.95 3.71
C ASP A 51 -25.46 -10.18 4.15
N ASP A 52 -24.93 -11.02 5.04
CA ASP A 52 -25.60 -12.20 5.57
C ASP A 52 -26.74 -11.81 6.52
N ILE A 53 -26.53 -10.85 7.43
CA ILE A 53 -27.59 -10.30 8.31
C ILE A 53 -28.73 -9.69 7.48
N SER A 54 -28.40 -9.00 6.39
CA SER A 54 -29.37 -8.35 5.50
C SER A 54 -30.20 -9.33 4.67
N LYS A 55 -29.76 -10.59 4.52
CA LYS A 55 -30.48 -11.64 3.79
C LYS A 55 -31.43 -12.45 4.66
N ASP A 56 -31.15 -12.56 5.97
CA ASP A 56 -32.03 -13.27 6.92
C ASP A 56 -33.28 -12.47 7.31
N GLU A 57 -33.29 -11.14 7.09
CA GLU A 57 -34.47 -10.28 7.36
C GLU A 57 -35.47 -10.15 6.18
N LYS A 58 -35.29 -10.87 5.06
CA LYS A 58 -36.22 -10.93 3.93
C LYS A 58 -36.91 -12.28 3.78
#